data_AF-A0A402A9U1-F1
#
_entry.id   AF-A0A402A9U1-F1
#
_cell.length_a   1.000
_cell.length_b   1.000
_cell.length_c   1.000
_cell.angle_alpha   90.00
_cell.angle_beta   90.00
_cell.angle_gamma   90.00
#
_symmetry.space_group_name_H-M   'P 1'
#
loop_
_entity.id
_entity.type
_entity.pdbx_description
1 polymer ?
#
loop_
_entity_poly.entity_id
_entity_poly.type
_entity_poly.pdbx_seq_one_letter_code
_entity_poly.pdbx_strand_id
1 'polypeptide(L)'
;MGAIIREVTTEATLSEKKKLRKEFRLFDMIFYTVAAIVGIDTLGVISTNGAQALTWLLISAVTFLFPYGLLTAELGSTFTQEGGVYEWCKMAGGRFFAALAATLYWISNPLWVGGTLSVTAITAIKTFWFGNPNIVWGGNPIVDACFEMLVALIFIWGTTWCAITSLHFGKWLTLIGSYVKIALFAVFVLLASTYFFGGHATGAHFTLKELIPSTDIGLIFSAILPALIFNWVGFELQNGASEEMINPQKDVPKSIIRAGLSTVLIYAIPIAVITFALPKDQLNNASGFLASFQLVATILPAPVAVTLGALVALGAIIAVASSGGSWLIGADRTMAISALDRNAPAFIGRFSSRYGTPIVVNTMSGIVATIAMGAAIAITAFSTDPNIGTLFSLVMGFSISTSTLSYLFIFPAYLILKYKYPNVKRVYEVPFGKLGAWIVTLLPFAYAALASYYLLIPTDATISKYTGITRLTYELTQFSPLIFIVLLTIVFFILGQREKKNKFVEIELNLDSVQLNEPILEGNAAALGD
;
A
#
# COMPACT_ATOMS: atom_id res chain seq x y z
N MET A 1 18.70 -24.16 23.73
CA MET A 1 18.11 -25.06 22.72
C MET A 1 17.09 -24.21 21.98
N GLY A 2 17.37 -23.85 20.72
CA GLY A 2 16.53 -22.92 19.95
C GLY A 2 15.10 -23.44 19.82
N ALA A 3 14.12 -22.53 19.81
CA ALA A 3 12.73 -22.92 19.62
C ALA A 3 12.54 -23.39 18.16
N ILE A 4 12.50 -24.71 17.97
CA ILE A 4 12.20 -25.33 16.68
C ILE A 4 10.68 -25.27 16.49
N ILE A 5 10.22 -24.59 15.44
CA ILE A 5 8.81 -24.61 15.04
C ILE A 5 8.65 -25.59 13.89
N ARG A 6 7.82 -26.62 14.08
CA ARG A 6 7.40 -27.49 12.97
C ARG A 6 6.30 -26.78 12.20
N GLU A 7 6.56 -26.53 10.92
CA GLU A 7 5.63 -25.88 10.00
C GLU A 7 5.32 -26.81 8.82
N VAL A 8 4.05 -26.91 8.44
CA VAL A 8 3.63 -27.68 7.27
C VAL A 8 3.55 -26.73 6.08
N THR A 9 4.52 -26.83 5.16
CA THR A 9 4.56 -26.11 3.89
C THR A 9 4.34 -27.07 2.72
N THR A 10 4.60 -26.64 1.48
CA THR A 10 4.51 -27.48 0.28
C THR A 10 5.86 -27.61 -0.45
N GLU A 11 6.03 -28.71 -1.18
CA GLU A 11 7.22 -28.93 -2.03
C GLU A 11 7.40 -27.81 -3.05
N ALA A 12 6.30 -27.30 -3.64
CA ALA A 12 6.35 -26.21 -4.60
C ALA A 12 6.93 -24.94 -3.96
N THR A 13 6.51 -24.58 -2.74
CA THR A 13 7.07 -23.45 -1.99
C THR A 13 8.59 -23.59 -1.81
N LEU A 14 9.06 -24.76 -1.37
CA LEU A 14 10.49 -25.01 -1.18
C LEU A 14 11.28 -24.94 -2.48
N SER A 15 10.72 -25.44 -3.58
CA SER A 15 11.37 -25.43 -4.89
C SER A 15 11.53 -24.03 -5.46
N GLU A 16 10.53 -23.16 -5.24
CA GLU A 16 10.55 -21.78 -5.73
C GLU A 16 11.47 -20.90 -4.87
N LYS A 17 11.51 -21.12 -3.54
CA LYS A 17 12.43 -20.43 -2.61
C LYS A 17 13.91 -20.61 -2.96
N LYS A 18 14.29 -21.74 -3.58
CA LYS A 18 15.69 -21.97 -4.03
C LYS A 18 16.18 -20.99 -5.10
N LYS A 19 15.27 -20.26 -5.76
CA LYS A 19 15.60 -19.30 -6.82
C LYS A 19 15.93 -17.89 -6.29
N LEU A 20 15.68 -17.65 -5.00
CA LEU A 20 15.83 -16.33 -4.37
C LEU A 20 17.32 -15.95 -4.22
N ARG A 21 17.60 -14.64 -4.28
CA ARG A 21 18.96 -14.09 -4.17
C ARG A 21 19.04 -13.06 -3.05
N LYS A 22 20.04 -13.18 -2.19
CA LYS A 22 20.29 -12.25 -1.09
C LYS A 22 20.93 -10.96 -1.59
N GLU A 23 20.10 -9.99 -1.98
CA GLU A 23 20.55 -8.71 -2.51
C GLU A 23 20.00 -7.49 -1.76
N PHE A 24 19.04 -7.68 -0.84
CA PHE A 24 18.31 -6.57 -0.21
C PHE A 24 19.00 -6.08 1.08
N ARG A 25 19.56 -4.87 1.05
CA ARG A 25 20.35 -4.27 2.14
C ARG A 25 19.50 -3.30 2.96
N LEU A 26 19.96 -2.96 4.17
CA LEU A 26 19.30 -1.97 5.06
C LEU A 26 18.96 -0.64 4.38
N PHE A 27 19.88 -0.08 3.58
CA PHE A 27 19.59 1.17 2.87
C PHE A 27 18.48 1.01 1.84
N ASP A 28 18.49 -0.09 1.10
CA ASP A 28 17.45 -0.40 0.13
C ASP A 28 16.10 -0.57 0.84
N MET A 29 16.08 -1.21 2.01
CA MET A 29 14.89 -1.40 2.82
C MET A 29 14.27 -0.08 3.28
N ILE A 30 15.08 0.87 3.77
CA ILE A 30 14.57 2.18 4.23
C ILE A 30 13.85 2.91 3.10
N PHE A 31 14.51 3.03 1.94
CA PHE A 31 13.93 3.72 0.79
C PHE A 31 12.76 2.92 0.19
N TYR A 32 12.82 1.60 0.21
CA TYR A 32 11.70 0.75 -0.20
C TYR A 32 10.45 0.99 0.65
N THR A 33 10.60 1.06 1.96
CA THR A 33 9.50 1.39 2.87
C THR A 33 9.01 2.82 2.66
N VAL A 34 9.91 3.80 2.47
CA VAL A 34 9.50 5.18 2.15
C VAL A 34 8.73 5.25 0.84
N ALA A 35 9.16 4.54 -0.21
CA ALA A 35 8.44 4.47 -1.47
C ALA A 35 7.04 3.88 -1.32
N ALA A 36 6.90 2.82 -0.52
CA ALA A 36 5.63 2.14 -0.32
C ALA A 36 4.62 2.99 0.47
N ILE A 37 5.08 3.69 1.50
CA ILE A 37 4.21 4.42 2.43
C ILE A 37 3.87 5.82 1.90
N VAL A 38 4.82 6.51 1.26
CA VAL A 38 4.65 7.90 0.82
C VAL A 38 3.96 7.95 -0.55
N GLY A 39 2.65 8.25 -0.55
CA GLY A 39 1.83 8.49 -1.74
C GLY A 39 1.62 9.99 -1.99
N ILE A 40 1.96 10.46 -3.20
CA ILE A 40 1.71 11.87 -3.58
C ILE A 40 0.25 12.12 -3.97
N ASP A 41 -0.47 11.06 -4.36
CA ASP A 41 -1.85 11.06 -4.84
C ASP A 41 -2.86 11.31 -3.71
N THR A 42 -2.50 11.00 -2.47
CA THR A 42 -3.37 11.15 -1.30
C THR A 42 -3.14 12.45 -0.51
N LEU A 43 -2.07 13.19 -0.80
CA LEU A 43 -1.74 14.46 -0.12
C LEU A 43 -2.84 15.52 -0.27
N GLY A 44 -3.40 15.64 -1.47
CA GLY A 44 -4.52 16.56 -1.74
C GLY A 44 -5.72 16.22 -0.87
N VAL A 45 -6.13 14.94 -0.88
CA VAL A 45 -7.27 14.42 -0.11
C VAL A 45 -7.13 14.71 1.38
N ILE A 46 -5.96 14.49 1.98
CA ILE A 46 -5.75 14.80 3.40
C ILE A 46 -5.87 16.31 3.65
N SER A 47 -5.24 17.11 2.80
CA SER A 47 -5.20 18.57 2.94
C SER A 47 -6.57 19.24 2.78
N THR A 48 -7.52 18.62 2.05
CA THR A 48 -8.91 19.12 1.97
C THR A 48 -9.62 19.22 3.32
N ASN A 49 -9.21 18.40 4.29
CA ASN A 49 -9.81 18.42 5.63
C ASN A 49 -9.32 19.61 6.48
N GLY A 50 -8.45 20.47 5.93
CA GLY A 50 -7.95 21.68 6.57
C GLY A 50 -6.88 21.41 7.64
N ALA A 51 -6.61 22.41 8.48
CA ALA A 51 -5.50 22.36 9.44
C ALA A 51 -5.62 21.23 10.47
N GLN A 52 -6.84 20.83 10.84
CA GLN A 52 -7.07 19.66 11.71
C GLN A 52 -6.51 18.34 11.14
N ALA A 53 -6.33 18.23 9.81
CA ALA A 53 -5.72 17.06 9.20
C ALA A 53 -4.28 16.87 9.68
N LEU A 54 -3.54 17.96 9.89
CA LEU A 54 -2.19 17.92 10.46
C LEU A 54 -2.21 17.43 11.91
N THR A 55 -3.16 17.90 12.71
CA THR A 55 -3.33 17.43 14.10
C THR A 55 -3.63 15.93 14.14
N TRP A 56 -4.57 15.46 13.32
CA TRP A 56 -4.88 14.03 13.23
C TRP A 56 -3.73 13.20 12.66
N LEU A 57 -2.94 13.77 11.76
CA LEU A 57 -1.73 13.15 11.24
C LEU A 57 -0.71 12.92 12.35
N LEU A 58 -0.45 13.93 13.20
CA LEU A 58 0.47 13.78 14.34
C LEU A 58 -0.07 12.85 15.42
N ILE A 59 -1.37 12.93 15.73
CA ILE A 59 -2.02 12.00 16.68
C ILE A 59 -1.89 10.57 16.15
N SER A 60 -2.30 10.31 14.90
CA SER A 60 -2.22 8.98 14.29
C SER A 60 -0.79 8.50 14.10
N ALA A 61 0.19 9.39 13.92
CA ALA A 61 1.59 8.98 13.94
C ALA A 61 1.94 8.32 15.29
N VAL A 62 1.55 8.95 16.41
CA VAL A 62 1.80 8.45 17.77
C VAL A 62 0.93 7.25 18.15
N THR A 63 -0.35 7.26 17.80
CA THR A 63 -1.32 6.24 18.25
C THR A 63 -1.50 5.08 17.28
N PHE A 64 -1.12 5.24 16.01
CA PHE A 64 -1.22 4.20 14.98
C PHE A 64 0.16 3.84 14.44
N LEU A 65 0.87 4.76 13.77
CA LEU A 65 2.09 4.46 13.02
C LEU A 65 3.20 3.89 13.91
N PHE A 66 3.49 4.53 15.05
CA PHE A 66 4.51 4.05 15.98
C PHE A 66 4.14 2.67 16.55
N PRO A 67 2.97 2.45 17.17
CA PRO A 67 2.54 1.12 17.62
C PRO A 67 2.61 0.05 16.53
N TYR A 68 2.08 0.34 15.35
CA TYR A 68 2.15 -0.54 14.19
C TYR A 68 3.60 -0.84 13.76
N GLY A 69 4.48 0.16 13.73
CA GLY A 69 5.89 -0.03 13.44
C GLY A 69 6.59 -0.92 14.47
N LEU A 70 6.30 -0.76 15.76
CA LEU A 70 6.87 -1.62 16.82
C LEU A 70 6.39 -3.07 16.65
N LEU A 71 5.11 -3.29 16.37
CA LEU A 71 4.52 -4.60 16.12
C LEU A 71 5.19 -5.28 14.91
N THR A 72 5.27 -4.57 13.79
CA THR A 72 5.85 -5.09 12.54
C THR A 72 7.36 -5.33 12.68
N ALA A 73 8.07 -4.53 13.48
CA ALA A 73 9.48 -4.74 13.76
C ALA A 73 9.73 -6.05 14.52
N GLU A 74 8.90 -6.41 15.50
CA GLU A 74 9.03 -7.69 16.20
C GLU A 74 8.65 -8.86 15.30
N LEU A 75 7.52 -8.77 14.58
CA LEU A 75 7.11 -9.84 13.65
C LEU A 75 8.14 -10.05 12.54
N GLY A 76 8.52 -8.98 11.84
CA GLY A 76 9.39 -9.04 10.68
C GLY A 76 10.86 -9.33 10.98
N SER A 77 11.30 -9.16 12.23
CA SER A 77 12.62 -9.62 12.67
C SER A 77 12.63 -11.04 13.21
N THR A 78 11.49 -11.55 13.68
CA THR A 78 11.38 -12.90 14.27
C THR A 78 11.01 -13.95 13.24
N PHE A 79 10.01 -13.64 12.40
CA PHE A 79 9.45 -14.55 11.40
C PHE A 79 9.86 -14.06 10.01
N THR A 80 11.06 -14.44 9.59
CA THR A 80 11.72 -13.96 8.37
C THR A 80 11.47 -14.86 7.16
N GLN A 81 10.36 -15.59 7.14
CA GLN A 81 9.97 -16.45 6.02
C GLN A 81 9.48 -15.60 4.83
N GLU A 82 9.75 -16.09 3.61
CA GLU A 82 9.20 -15.47 2.39
C GLU A 82 7.66 -15.46 2.42
N GLY A 83 7.04 -14.38 1.94
CA GLY A 83 5.60 -14.18 2.00
C GLY A 83 5.10 -13.39 3.22
N GLY A 84 5.98 -13.11 4.20
CA GLY A 84 5.75 -12.14 5.28
C GLY A 84 4.39 -12.27 5.97
N VAL A 85 3.49 -11.34 5.67
CA VAL A 85 2.12 -11.29 6.21
C VAL A 85 1.37 -12.62 6.10
N TYR A 86 1.51 -13.30 4.96
CA TYR A 86 0.85 -14.58 4.75
C TYR A 86 1.28 -15.60 5.82
N GLU A 87 2.59 -15.71 6.03
CA GLU A 87 3.18 -16.65 6.98
C GLU A 87 2.79 -16.31 8.42
N TRP A 88 2.76 -15.03 8.78
CA TRP A 88 2.31 -14.59 10.12
C TRP A 88 0.86 -14.98 10.37
N CYS A 89 -0.03 -14.69 9.42
CA CYS A 89 -1.44 -15.04 9.50
C CYS A 89 -1.65 -16.56 9.51
N LYS A 90 -0.85 -17.31 8.75
CA LYS A 90 -0.93 -18.78 8.69
C LYS A 90 -0.54 -19.42 10.02
N MET A 91 0.58 -18.99 10.59
CA MET A 91 1.04 -19.49 11.88
C MET A 91 0.07 -19.10 13.01
N ALA A 92 -0.62 -17.96 12.90
CA ALA A 92 -1.59 -17.49 13.89
C ALA A 92 -2.95 -18.22 13.79
N GLY A 93 -3.63 -18.11 12.64
CA GLY A 93 -5.03 -18.51 12.43
C GLY A 93 -5.24 -19.64 11.42
N GLY A 94 -4.17 -20.21 10.87
CA GLY A 94 -4.23 -21.27 9.87
C GLY A 94 -4.38 -20.77 8.43
N ARG A 95 -4.41 -21.71 7.48
CA ARG A 95 -4.33 -21.42 6.04
C ARG A 95 -5.49 -20.60 5.48
N PHE A 96 -6.72 -20.87 5.91
CA PHE A 96 -7.90 -20.14 5.42
C PHE A 96 -7.90 -18.68 5.90
N PHE A 97 -7.54 -18.44 7.17
CA PHE A 97 -7.35 -17.11 7.74
C PHE A 97 -6.28 -16.33 6.96
N ALA A 98 -5.15 -16.98 6.66
CA ALA A 98 -4.08 -16.40 5.86
C ALA A 98 -4.45 -16.16 4.39
N ALA A 99 -5.29 -17.03 3.80
CA ALA A 99 -5.79 -16.86 2.44
C ALA A 99 -6.64 -15.60 2.30
N LEU A 100 -7.58 -15.37 3.23
CA LEU A 100 -8.40 -14.16 3.26
C LEU A 100 -7.54 -12.91 3.44
N ALA A 101 -6.59 -12.94 4.39
CA ALA A 101 -5.65 -11.84 4.61
C ALA A 101 -4.84 -11.53 3.33
N ALA A 102 -4.26 -12.55 2.70
CA ALA A 102 -3.44 -12.40 1.50
C ALA A 102 -4.23 -11.89 0.29
N THR A 103 -5.45 -12.38 0.05
CA THR A 103 -6.27 -11.90 -1.08
C THR A 103 -6.71 -10.45 -0.88
N LEU A 104 -7.16 -10.08 0.33
CA LEU A 104 -7.55 -8.70 0.66
C LEU A 104 -6.36 -7.75 0.57
N TYR A 105 -5.19 -8.17 1.04
CA TYR A 105 -3.95 -7.41 0.93
C TYR A 105 -3.55 -7.20 -0.53
N TRP A 106 -3.56 -8.28 -1.34
CA TRP A 106 -3.18 -8.24 -2.74
C TRP A 106 -4.08 -7.37 -3.61
N ILE A 107 -5.42 -7.53 -3.52
CA ILE A 107 -6.36 -6.88 -4.44
C ILE A 107 -6.37 -5.35 -4.33
N SER A 108 -5.97 -4.80 -3.18
CA SER A 108 -5.89 -3.35 -2.96
C SER A 108 -4.90 -2.67 -3.93
N ASN A 109 -3.77 -3.33 -4.19
CA ASN A 109 -2.67 -2.77 -4.97
C ASN A 109 -2.98 -2.59 -6.48
N PRO A 110 -3.45 -3.59 -7.24
CA PRO A 110 -3.77 -3.39 -8.65
C PRO A 110 -4.92 -2.39 -8.86
N LEU A 111 -5.87 -2.31 -7.91
CA LEU A 111 -6.89 -1.25 -7.93
C LEU A 111 -6.28 0.14 -7.73
N TRP A 112 -5.29 0.28 -6.84
CA TRP A 112 -4.58 1.54 -6.63
C TRP A 112 -3.72 1.94 -7.84
N VAL A 113 -2.97 0.99 -8.42
CA VAL A 113 -2.14 1.18 -9.63
C VAL A 113 -3.00 1.57 -10.84
N GLY A 114 -4.09 0.84 -11.09
CA GLY A 114 -5.03 1.13 -12.16
C GLY A 114 -5.86 2.40 -11.90
N GLY A 115 -6.04 2.77 -10.64
CA GLY A 115 -6.83 3.92 -10.21
C GLY A 115 -6.01 5.18 -10.00
N THR A 116 -5.89 5.59 -8.74
CA THR A 116 -5.39 6.92 -8.39
C THR A 116 -3.96 7.15 -8.88
N LEU A 117 -3.11 6.12 -8.96
CA LEU A 117 -1.74 6.26 -9.46
C LEU A 117 -1.71 6.55 -10.97
N SER A 118 -2.48 5.83 -11.78
CA SER A 118 -2.57 6.08 -13.23
C SER A 118 -3.22 7.44 -13.54
N VAL A 119 -4.28 7.80 -12.80
CA VAL A 119 -4.95 9.10 -12.90
C VAL A 119 -4.02 10.23 -12.53
N THR A 120 -3.19 10.06 -11.48
CA THR A 120 -2.19 11.05 -11.07
C THR A 120 -1.12 11.22 -12.14
N ALA A 121 -0.67 10.13 -12.77
CA ALA A 121 0.28 10.18 -13.88
C ALA A 121 -0.27 10.94 -15.10
N ILE A 122 -1.51 10.64 -15.52
CA ILE A 122 -2.19 11.36 -16.61
C ILE A 122 -2.34 12.85 -16.24
N THR A 123 -2.81 13.13 -15.03
CA THR A 123 -3.06 14.51 -14.58
C THR A 123 -1.77 15.33 -14.53
N ALA A 124 -0.66 14.72 -14.11
CA ALA A 124 0.65 15.37 -14.11
C ALA A 124 1.04 15.80 -15.53
N ILE A 125 0.87 14.92 -16.52
CA ILE A 125 1.14 15.24 -17.93
C ILE A 125 0.24 16.38 -18.40
N LYS A 126 -1.08 16.26 -18.23
CA LYS A 126 -2.05 17.29 -18.68
C LYS A 126 -1.78 18.65 -18.03
N THR A 127 -1.53 18.67 -16.73
CA THR A 127 -1.30 19.91 -15.96
C THR A 127 -0.01 20.62 -16.37
N PHE A 128 1.11 19.89 -16.48
CA PHE A 128 2.42 20.54 -16.63
C PHE A 128 3.01 20.53 -18.03
N TRP A 129 2.69 19.53 -18.87
CA TRP A 129 3.18 19.50 -20.27
C TRP A 129 2.23 20.24 -21.21
N PHE A 130 0.94 20.25 -20.89
CA PHE A 130 -0.09 20.90 -21.71
C PHE A 130 -0.71 22.14 -21.04
N GLY A 131 -0.35 22.43 -19.79
CA GLY A 131 -0.76 23.65 -19.07
C GLY A 131 -2.18 23.64 -18.52
N ASN A 132 -2.98 22.60 -18.77
CA ASN A 132 -4.37 22.51 -18.31
C ASN A 132 -4.75 21.06 -17.97
N PRO A 133 -5.16 20.76 -16.72
CA PRO A 133 -5.59 19.41 -16.32
C PRO A 133 -6.82 18.91 -17.09
N ASN A 134 -7.67 19.82 -17.57
CA ASN A 134 -8.92 19.51 -18.29
C ASN A 134 -8.76 19.57 -19.81
N ILE A 135 -7.52 19.52 -20.32
CA ILE A 135 -7.30 19.49 -21.76
C ILE A 135 -7.89 18.19 -22.34
N VAL A 136 -8.63 18.35 -23.44
CA VAL A 136 -9.16 17.24 -24.23
C VAL A 136 -8.20 17.02 -25.40
N TRP A 137 -7.36 15.99 -25.32
CA TRP A 137 -6.41 15.67 -26.38
C TRP A 137 -7.16 15.37 -27.69
N GLY A 138 -6.71 16.01 -28.77
CA GLY A 138 -7.36 15.90 -30.09
C GLY A 138 -8.73 16.58 -30.20
N GLY A 139 -9.17 17.34 -29.19
CA GLY A 139 -10.43 18.10 -29.22
C GLY A 139 -11.71 17.25 -29.25
N ASN A 140 -11.59 15.94 -29.07
CA ASN A 140 -12.70 14.99 -29.08
C ASN A 140 -12.60 14.08 -27.84
N PRO A 141 -13.68 13.91 -27.04
CA PRO A 141 -13.66 13.06 -25.84
C PRO A 141 -13.23 11.62 -26.10
N ILE A 142 -13.54 11.06 -27.27
CA ILE A 142 -13.15 9.70 -27.66
C ILE A 142 -11.64 9.62 -27.87
N VAL A 143 -11.08 10.63 -28.54
CA VAL A 143 -9.64 10.71 -28.80
C VAL A 143 -8.87 10.92 -27.50
N ASP A 144 -9.38 11.80 -26.62
CA ASP A 144 -8.82 12.02 -25.29
C ASP A 144 -8.80 10.74 -24.46
N ALA A 145 -9.92 10.01 -24.38
CA ALA A 145 -10.01 8.73 -23.68
C ALA A 145 -9.02 7.68 -24.22
N CYS A 146 -8.84 7.61 -25.55
CA CYS A 146 -7.84 6.72 -26.16
C CYS A 146 -6.41 7.08 -25.76
N PHE A 147 -6.07 8.37 -25.74
CA PHE A 147 -4.76 8.84 -25.30
C PHE A 147 -4.54 8.61 -23.80
N GLU A 148 -5.53 8.91 -22.95
CA GLU A 148 -5.47 8.61 -21.51
C GLU A 148 -5.25 7.11 -21.27
N MET A 149 -6.00 6.25 -21.99
CA MET A 149 -5.86 4.81 -21.88
C MET A 149 -4.49 4.32 -22.33
N LEU A 150 -3.93 4.90 -23.40
CA LEU A 150 -2.58 4.56 -23.86
C LEU A 150 -1.51 4.96 -22.84
N VAL A 151 -1.59 6.18 -22.29
CA VAL A 151 -0.67 6.65 -21.25
C VAL A 151 -0.77 5.76 -20.01
N ALA A 152 -1.99 5.44 -19.58
CA ALA A 152 -2.20 4.59 -18.41
C ALA A 152 -1.74 3.14 -18.65
N LEU A 153 -1.94 2.58 -19.84
CA LEU A 153 -1.41 1.25 -20.19
C LEU A 153 0.12 1.22 -20.11
N ILE A 154 0.79 2.23 -20.66
CA ILE A 154 2.25 2.36 -20.58
C ILE A 154 2.68 2.46 -19.11
N PHE A 155 1.97 3.23 -18.30
CA PHE A 155 2.25 3.37 -16.86
C PHE A 155 2.07 2.06 -16.09
N ILE A 156 0.93 1.38 -16.27
CA ILE A 156 0.58 0.14 -15.56
C ILE A 156 1.56 -0.98 -15.94
N TRP A 157 1.76 -1.22 -17.23
CA TRP A 157 2.65 -2.29 -17.69
C TRP A 157 4.12 -1.95 -17.48
N GLY A 158 4.50 -0.68 -17.56
CA GLY A 158 5.84 -0.22 -17.17
C GLY A 158 6.13 -0.54 -15.70
N THR A 159 5.20 -0.17 -14.80
CA THR A 159 5.31 -0.45 -13.36
C THR A 159 5.31 -1.95 -13.08
N THR A 160 4.42 -2.70 -13.74
CA THR A 160 4.33 -4.17 -13.62
C THR A 160 5.60 -4.86 -14.11
N TRP A 161 6.17 -4.41 -15.24
CA TRP A 161 7.42 -4.96 -15.77
C TRP A 161 8.61 -4.67 -14.88
N CYS A 162 8.68 -3.47 -14.29
CA CYS A 162 9.68 -3.15 -13.27
C CYS A 162 9.55 -4.06 -12.04
N ALA A 163 8.34 -4.42 -11.63
CA ALA A 163 8.12 -5.39 -10.55
C ALA A 163 8.52 -6.82 -10.96
N ILE A 164 8.23 -7.25 -12.19
CA ILE A 164 8.64 -8.58 -12.70
C ILE A 164 10.17 -8.69 -12.81
N THR A 165 10.86 -7.62 -13.19
CA THR A 165 12.33 -7.58 -13.30
C THR A 165 13.03 -7.30 -11.95
N SER A 166 12.29 -7.34 -10.85
CA SER A 166 12.75 -7.00 -9.50
C SER A 166 13.99 -7.81 -9.05
N LEU A 167 14.75 -7.18 -8.15
CA LEU A 167 16.09 -7.44 -7.59
C LEU A 167 17.31 -6.88 -8.34
N HIS A 168 17.44 -7.10 -9.65
CA HIS A 168 18.57 -6.52 -10.39
C HIS A 168 18.29 -5.08 -10.86
N PHE A 169 17.12 -4.86 -11.48
CA PHE A 169 16.70 -3.55 -12.02
C PHE A 169 15.52 -2.93 -11.27
N GLY A 170 14.51 -3.70 -10.86
CA GLY A 170 13.30 -3.16 -10.22
C GLY A 170 13.54 -2.37 -8.93
N LYS A 171 14.58 -2.71 -8.16
CA LYS A 171 14.97 -1.94 -6.96
C LYS A 171 15.31 -0.48 -7.27
N TRP A 172 15.83 -0.21 -8.48
CA TRP A 172 16.16 1.15 -8.89
C TRP A 172 14.92 2.01 -9.08
N LEU A 173 13.79 1.45 -9.54
CA LEU A 173 12.54 2.21 -9.62
C LEU A 173 12.11 2.69 -8.23
N THR A 174 12.17 1.80 -7.25
CA THR A 174 11.82 2.11 -5.86
C THR A 174 12.79 3.12 -5.23
N LEU A 175 14.10 2.94 -5.42
CA LEU A 175 15.12 3.85 -4.91
C LEU A 175 15.03 5.23 -5.55
N ILE A 176 15.09 5.30 -6.89
CA ILE A 176 15.04 6.54 -7.65
C ILE A 176 13.72 7.26 -7.35
N GLY A 177 12.60 6.55 -7.32
CA GLY A 177 11.32 7.17 -7.01
C GLY A 177 11.24 7.74 -5.60
N SER A 178 11.88 7.12 -4.61
CA SER A 178 11.98 7.70 -3.27
C SER A 178 12.78 9.00 -3.25
N TYR A 179 13.93 9.03 -3.94
CA TYR A 179 14.73 10.26 -4.06
C TYR A 179 13.96 11.36 -4.79
N VAL A 180 13.28 11.00 -5.88
CA VAL A 180 12.44 11.91 -6.66
C VAL A 180 11.30 12.47 -5.81
N LYS A 181 10.62 11.65 -5.00
CA LYS A 181 9.57 12.12 -4.06
C LYS A 181 10.11 13.16 -3.10
N ILE A 182 11.23 12.85 -2.44
CA ILE A 182 11.86 13.76 -1.48
C ILE A 182 12.27 15.07 -2.18
N ALA A 183 12.84 14.98 -3.39
CA ALA A 183 13.20 16.15 -4.18
C ALA A 183 11.98 16.99 -4.58
N LEU A 184 10.89 16.36 -5.05
CA LEU A 184 9.65 17.05 -5.39
C LEU A 184 9.07 17.78 -4.19
N PHE A 185 9.04 17.15 -3.02
CA PHE A 185 8.56 17.79 -1.80
C PHE A 185 9.47 18.91 -1.34
N ALA A 186 10.79 18.75 -1.42
CA ALA A 186 11.72 19.82 -1.08
C ALA A 186 11.50 21.04 -1.98
N VAL A 187 11.41 20.85 -3.30
CA VAL A 187 11.13 21.95 -4.25
C VAL A 187 9.76 22.56 -3.98
N PHE A 188 8.73 21.74 -3.76
CA PHE A 188 7.39 22.22 -3.44
C PHE A 188 7.39 23.09 -2.17
N VAL A 189 8.00 22.62 -1.09
CA VAL A 189 8.08 23.33 0.19
C VAL A 189 8.82 24.67 0.03
N LEU A 190 9.92 24.69 -0.73
CA LEU A 190 10.64 25.93 -1.02
C LEU A 190 9.76 26.91 -1.79
N LEU A 191 9.12 26.49 -2.87
CA LEU A 191 8.25 27.34 -3.69
C LEU A 191 7.05 27.86 -2.90
N ALA A 192 6.35 26.97 -2.18
CA ALA A 192 5.19 27.33 -1.39
C ALA A 192 5.57 28.28 -0.23
N SER A 193 6.73 28.09 0.39
CA SER A 193 7.25 29.03 1.40
C SER A 193 7.53 30.40 0.78
N THR A 194 8.18 30.45 -0.39
CA THR A 194 8.42 31.72 -1.09
C THR A 194 7.14 32.38 -1.59
N TYR A 195 6.15 31.60 -2.02
CA TYR A 195 4.81 32.07 -2.40
C TYR A 195 4.14 32.78 -1.24
N PHE A 196 4.17 32.15 -0.06
CA PHE A 196 3.64 32.70 1.18
C PHE A 196 4.38 33.96 1.63
N PHE A 197 5.70 33.88 1.83
CA PHE A 197 6.49 35.02 2.31
C PHE A 197 6.54 36.17 1.31
N GLY A 198 6.30 35.90 0.02
CA GLY A 198 6.12 36.91 -1.01
C GLY A 198 4.78 37.64 -0.96
N GLY A 199 3.89 37.29 -0.02
CA GLY A 199 2.59 37.96 0.19
C GLY A 199 1.45 37.49 -0.73
N HIS A 200 1.64 36.38 -1.46
CA HIS A 200 0.63 35.85 -2.39
C HIS A 200 -0.44 34.98 -1.71
N ALA A 201 -0.25 34.67 -0.42
CA ALA A 201 -1.17 33.91 0.41
C ALA A 201 -1.43 34.65 1.74
N THR A 202 -2.67 34.64 2.20
CA THR A 202 -3.09 35.34 3.42
C THR A 202 -2.90 34.51 4.70
N GLY A 203 -2.66 33.19 4.58
CA GLY A 203 -2.56 32.28 5.73
C GLY A 203 -3.86 32.13 6.54
N ALA A 204 -4.98 32.68 6.04
CA ALA A 204 -6.24 32.77 6.78
C ALA A 204 -6.82 31.41 7.21
N HIS A 205 -6.43 30.33 6.54
CA HIS A 205 -6.89 28.97 6.77
C HIS A 205 -6.03 28.17 7.76
N PHE A 206 -5.06 28.82 8.41
CA PHE A 206 -4.20 28.20 9.42
C PHE A 206 -4.20 29.03 10.70
N THR A 207 -5.37 29.10 11.34
CA THR A 207 -5.47 29.67 12.68
C THR A 207 -5.27 28.55 13.72
N LEU A 208 -4.73 28.86 14.91
CA LEU A 208 -4.61 27.90 16.01
C LEU A 208 -5.95 27.21 16.35
N LYS A 209 -7.08 27.90 16.13
CA LYS A 209 -8.43 27.35 16.29
C LYS A 209 -8.77 26.28 15.24
N GLU A 210 -8.23 26.37 14.03
CA GLU A 210 -8.46 25.38 12.96
C GLU A 210 -7.61 24.11 13.15
N LEU A 211 -6.57 24.15 13.98
CA LEU A 211 -5.81 22.96 14.39
C LEU A 211 -6.59 22.12 15.41
N ILE A 212 -7.59 22.69 16.09
CA ILE A 212 -8.42 21.95 17.03
C ILE A 212 -9.30 20.99 16.23
N PRO A 213 -9.24 19.67 16.50
CA PRO A 213 -10.09 18.70 15.83
C PRO A 213 -11.57 19.08 15.94
N SER A 214 -12.30 18.95 14.83
CA SER A 214 -13.75 19.12 14.85
C SER A 214 -14.40 18.15 15.83
N THR A 215 -15.45 18.57 16.54
CA THR A 215 -16.26 17.66 17.37
C THR A 215 -17.12 16.70 16.55
N ASP A 216 -17.10 16.81 15.22
CA ASP A 216 -17.77 15.89 14.30
C ASP A 216 -16.98 14.57 14.22
N ILE A 217 -17.34 13.69 15.17
CA ILE A 217 -16.87 12.31 15.24
C ILE A 217 -17.14 11.57 13.92
N GLY A 218 -18.27 11.85 13.26
CA GLY A 218 -18.63 11.23 11.99
C GLY A 218 -17.61 11.54 10.89
N LEU A 219 -17.24 12.81 10.73
CA LEU A 219 -16.22 13.23 9.76
C LEU A 219 -14.84 12.61 10.05
N ILE A 220 -14.43 12.58 11.33
CA ILE A 220 -13.12 12.07 11.74
C ILE A 220 -13.00 10.58 11.38
N PHE A 221 -13.97 9.78 11.80
CA PHE A 221 -13.89 8.32 11.62
C PHE A 221 -14.25 7.85 10.21
N SER A 222 -15.03 8.63 9.43
CA SER A 222 -15.44 8.23 8.08
C SER A 222 -14.57 8.77 6.95
N ALA A 223 -13.82 9.85 7.15
CA ALA A 223 -13.02 10.48 6.09
C ALA A 223 -11.55 10.63 6.45
N ILE A 224 -11.24 11.22 7.60
CA ILE A 224 -9.86 11.58 7.97
C ILE A 224 -9.05 10.33 8.35
N LEU A 225 -9.56 9.52 9.28
CA LEU A 225 -8.83 8.36 9.79
C LEU A 225 -8.59 7.27 8.74
N PRO A 226 -9.56 6.85 7.91
CA PRO A 226 -9.32 5.86 6.87
C PRO A 226 -8.22 6.27 5.88
N ALA A 227 -8.22 7.53 5.45
CA ALA A 227 -7.20 8.07 4.55
C ALA A 227 -5.82 8.11 5.22
N LEU A 228 -5.75 8.52 6.50
CA LEU A 228 -4.49 8.51 7.25
C LEU A 228 -3.96 7.08 7.47
N ILE A 229 -4.83 6.12 7.79
CA ILE A 229 -4.43 4.71 7.94
C ILE A 229 -3.86 4.19 6.63
N PHE A 230 -4.55 4.44 5.51
CA PHE A 230 -4.06 4.06 4.18
C PHE A 230 -2.68 4.65 3.89
N ASN A 231 -2.42 5.88 4.31
CA ASN A 231 -1.12 6.52 4.15
C ASN A 231 -0.04 6.02 5.11
N TRP A 232 -0.40 5.37 6.20
CA TRP A 232 0.56 4.88 7.20
C TRP A 232 0.96 3.42 7.00
N VAL A 233 0.13 2.64 6.32
CA VAL A 233 0.36 1.22 6.11
C VAL A 233 1.46 0.94 5.06
N GLY A 234 2.21 -0.14 5.23
CA GLY A 234 3.27 -0.59 4.32
C GLY A 234 4.61 -0.98 4.98
N PHE A 235 4.76 -0.92 6.31
CA PHE A 235 5.98 -1.39 6.99
C PHE A 235 6.25 -2.88 6.78
N GLU A 236 5.20 -3.71 6.75
CA GLU A 236 5.33 -5.16 6.55
C GLU A 236 5.65 -5.56 5.12
N LEU A 237 5.48 -4.64 4.17
CA LEU A 237 5.60 -4.95 2.75
C LEU A 237 6.98 -5.52 2.39
N GLN A 238 8.04 -4.96 3.00
CA GLN A 238 9.41 -5.45 2.81
C GLN A 238 9.55 -6.92 3.25
N ASN A 239 8.76 -7.37 4.25
CA ASN A 239 8.82 -8.73 4.76
C ASN A 239 8.22 -9.78 3.80
N GLY A 240 7.49 -9.36 2.77
CA GLY A 240 7.13 -10.24 1.66
C GLY A 240 8.34 -10.88 0.98
N ALA A 241 9.50 -10.22 1.05
CA ALA A 241 10.79 -10.61 0.48
C ALA A 241 11.88 -10.91 1.52
N SER A 242 11.47 -11.41 2.70
CA SER A 242 12.39 -11.56 3.85
C SER A 242 13.58 -12.48 3.57
N GLU A 243 13.44 -13.51 2.72
CA GLU A 243 14.53 -14.47 2.46
C GLU A 243 15.61 -13.92 1.51
N GLU A 244 15.31 -12.81 0.83
CA GLU A 244 16.23 -12.05 -0.02
C GLU A 244 16.98 -10.95 0.74
N MET A 245 16.64 -10.73 2.02
CA MET A 245 17.35 -9.80 2.90
C MET A 245 18.66 -10.41 3.38
N ILE A 246 19.70 -9.57 3.50
CA ILE A 246 21.00 -10.02 4.02
C ILE A 246 20.90 -10.33 5.51
N ASN A 247 20.29 -9.44 6.29
CA ASN A 247 20.18 -9.58 7.74
C ASN A 247 18.80 -9.10 8.26
N PRO A 248 17.71 -9.81 7.91
CA PRO A 248 16.35 -9.36 8.23
C PRO A 248 16.13 -9.12 9.73
N GLN A 249 16.70 -9.97 10.59
CA GLN A 249 16.52 -9.89 12.05
C GLN A 249 17.02 -8.56 12.65
N LYS A 250 18.08 -7.97 12.10
CA LYS A 250 18.64 -6.69 12.60
C LYS A 250 18.26 -5.49 11.76
N ASP A 251 18.05 -5.69 10.45
CA ASP A 251 17.84 -4.60 9.52
C ASP A 251 16.37 -4.20 9.44
N VAL A 252 15.41 -5.12 9.62
CA VAL A 252 13.97 -4.80 9.64
C VAL A 252 13.61 -3.78 10.72
N PRO A 253 13.97 -3.95 12.00
CA PRO A 253 13.64 -2.97 13.04
C PRO A 253 14.26 -1.59 12.77
N LYS A 254 15.51 -1.57 12.30
CA LYS A 254 16.21 -0.32 11.95
C LYS A 254 15.57 0.38 10.76
N SER A 255 15.16 -0.39 9.75
CA SER A 255 14.46 0.11 8.57
C SER A 255 13.16 0.79 8.99
N ILE A 256 12.32 0.10 9.78
CA ILE A 256 11.01 0.62 10.21
C ILE A 256 11.15 1.91 11.01
N ILE A 257 12.08 1.98 11.97
CA ILE A 257 12.28 3.20 12.77
C ILE A 257 12.72 4.37 11.89
N ARG A 258 13.71 4.17 11.01
CA ARG A 258 14.26 5.22 10.14
C ARG A 258 13.25 5.68 9.09
N ALA A 259 12.58 4.72 8.44
CA ALA A 259 11.55 5.00 7.46
C ALA A 259 10.35 5.68 8.13
N GLY A 260 9.86 5.17 9.27
CA GLY A 260 8.73 5.74 9.99
C GLY A 260 8.95 7.20 10.39
N LEU A 261 10.10 7.52 11.01
CA LEU A 261 10.44 8.90 11.34
C LEU A 261 10.53 9.80 10.10
N SER A 262 11.12 9.29 9.02
CA SER A 262 11.23 10.04 7.76
C SER A 262 9.86 10.29 7.14
N THR A 263 8.99 9.28 7.10
CA THR A 263 7.64 9.36 6.53
C THR A 263 6.77 10.37 7.28
N VAL A 264 6.87 10.44 8.62
CA VAL A 264 6.14 11.46 9.40
C VAL A 264 6.51 12.86 8.95
N LEU A 265 7.80 13.15 8.78
CA LEU A 265 8.26 14.47 8.31
C LEU A 265 7.86 14.73 6.86
N ILE A 266 8.01 13.71 6.00
CA ILE A 266 7.70 13.77 4.57
C ILE A 266 6.21 14.03 4.32
N TYR A 267 5.31 13.58 5.18
CA TYR A 267 3.89 13.95 5.10
C TYR A 267 3.56 15.25 5.82
N ALA A 268 4.03 15.42 7.06
CA ALA A 268 3.65 16.56 7.90
C ALA A 268 4.07 17.90 7.29
N ILE A 269 5.28 17.98 6.71
CA ILE A 269 5.80 19.25 6.17
C ILE A 269 5.00 19.69 4.94
N PRO A 270 4.83 18.89 3.86
CA PRO A 270 4.04 19.31 2.71
C PRO A 270 2.57 19.57 3.06
N ILE A 271 1.94 18.77 3.93
CA ILE A 271 0.55 19.00 4.33
C ILE A 271 0.42 20.34 5.07
N ALA A 272 1.31 20.61 6.04
CA ALA A 272 1.31 21.89 6.74
C ALA A 272 1.47 23.07 5.77
N VAL A 273 2.40 22.95 4.81
CA VAL A 273 2.66 23.97 3.81
C VAL A 273 1.49 24.15 2.84
N ILE A 274 0.87 23.07 2.35
CA ILE A 274 -0.31 23.11 1.48
C ILE A 274 -1.45 23.83 2.20
N THR A 275 -1.78 23.39 3.43
CA THR A 275 -2.89 23.97 4.19
C THR A 275 -2.63 25.42 4.59
N PHE A 276 -1.37 25.79 4.79
CA PHE A 276 -0.98 27.16 5.14
C PHE A 276 -0.97 28.11 3.95
N ALA A 277 -0.44 27.65 2.81
CA ALA A 277 -0.22 28.49 1.64
C ALA A 277 -1.46 28.59 0.72
N LEU A 278 -2.40 27.64 0.79
CA LEU A 278 -3.43 27.49 -0.23
C LEU A 278 -4.87 27.53 0.31
N PRO A 279 -5.81 28.17 -0.42
CA PRO A 279 -7.23 28.13 -0.10
C PRO A 279 -7.82 26.72 -0.13
N LYS A 280 -8.71 26.39 0.81
CA LYS A 280 -9.31 25.03 0.94
C LYS A 280 -10.07 24.60 -0.31
N ASP A 281 -10.74 25.53 -0.98
CA ASP A 281 -11.51 25.31 -2.20
C ASP A 281 -10.64 24.88 -3.40
N GLN A 282 -9.34 25.18 -3.37
CA GLN A 282 -8.38 24.79 -4.41
C GLN A 282 -7.75 23.42 -4.15
N LEU A 283 -8.04 22.76 -3.01
CA LEU A 283 -7.44 21.49 -2.62
C LEU A 283 -8.25 20.26 -3.02
N ASN A 284 -9.39 20.43 -3.69
CA ASN A 284 -10.27 19.32 -4.04
C ASN A 284 -9.60 18.40 -5.08
N ASN A 285 -9.36 17.14 -4.69
CA ASN A 285 -9.09 15.92 -5.51
C ASN A 285 -7.67 15.33 -5.42
N ALA A 286 -7.49 14.15 -6.01
CA ALA A 286 -6.20 13.44 -6.15
C ALA A 286 -5.13 14.25 -6.90
N SER A 287 -5.57 15.24 -7.70
CA SER A 287 -4.71 16.23 -8.34
C SER A 287 -4.30 17.38 -7.41
N GLY A 288 -4.80 17.42 -6.17
CA GLY A 288 -4.63 18.56 -5.25
C GLY A 288 -3.17 18.91 -5.00
N PHE A 289 -2.27 17.93 -4.89
CA PHE A 289 -0.83 18.21 -4.78
C PHE A 289 -0.24 18.81 -6.06
N LEU A 290 -0.62 18.29 -7.23
CA LEU A 290 -0.11 18.78 -8.52
C LEU A 290 -0.66 20.19 -8.84
N ALA A 291 -1.94 20.43 -8.55
CA ALA A 291 -2.57 21.74 -8.66
C ALA A 291 -1.95 22.75 -7.69
N SER A 292 -1.70 22.34 -6.44
CA SER A 292 -0.96 23.13 -5.44
C SER A 292 0.41 23.51 -5.97
N PHE A 293 1.12 22.56 -6.57
CA PHE A 293 2.45 22.80 -7.15
C PHE A 293 2.38 23.77 -8.33
N GLN A 294 1.41 23.60 -9.24
CA GLN A 294 1.20 24.53 -10.36
C GLN A 294 0.95 25.95 -9.88
N LEU A 295 0.15 26.13 -8.82
CA LEU A 295 -0.13 27.44 -8.24
C LEU A 295 1.14 28.08 -7.66
N VAL A 296 1.88 27.38 -6.81
CA VAL A 296 3.08 27.97 -6.18
C VAL A 296 4.21 28.20 -7.18
N ALA A 297 4.22 27.50 -8.31
CA ALA A 297 5.17 27.73 -9.40
C ALA A 297 4.94 29.05 -10.17
N THR A 298 3.79 29.72 -10.00
CA THR A 298 3.48 31.00 -10.67
C THR A 298 4.40 32.16 -10.27
N ILE A 299 5.12 32.04 -9.14
CA ILE A 299 6.12 33.03 -8.70
C ILE A 299 7.38 33.03 -9.57
N LEU A 300 7.60 31.95 -10.32
CA LEU A 300 8.76 31.81 -11.18
C LEU A 300 8.49 32.46 -12.54
N PRO A 301 9.52 33.00 -13.21
CA PRO A 301 9.39 33.44 -14.60
C PRO A 301 8.84 32.31 -15.48
N ALA A 302 7.93 32.63 -16.40
CA ALA A 302 7.20 31.63 -17.19
C ALA A 302 8.08 30.54 -17.85
N PRO A 303 9.25 30.84 -18.46
CA PRO A 303 10.11 29.79 -19.03
C PRO A 303 10.67 28.82 -17.98
N VAL A 304 10.98 29.32 -16.79
CA VAL A 304 11.47 28.51 -15.66
C VAL A 304 10.34 27.66 -15.09
N ALA A 305 9.15 28.24 -14.92
CA ALA A 305 7.96 27.53 -14.45
C ALA A 305 7.57 26.39 -15.39
N VAL A 306 7.61 26.59 -16.71
CA VAL A 306 7.33 25.55 -17.72
C VAL A 306 8.37 24.42 -17.65
N THR A 307 9.66 24.76 -17.60
CA THR A 307 10.74 23.75 -17.52
C THR A 307 10.64 22.94 -16.24
N LEU A 308 10.42 23.62 -15.11
CA LEU A 308 10.24 22.96 -13.82
C LEU A 308 8.98 22.10 -13.82
N GLY A 309 7.87 22.59 -14.36
CA GLY A 309 6.64 21.83 -14.51
C GLY A 309 6.86 20.53 -15.27
N ALA A 310 7.59 20.57 -16.37
CA ALA A 310 7.91 19.37 -17.14
C ALA A 310 8.68 18.32 -16.32
N LEU A 311 9.65 18.76 -15.51
CA LEU A 311 10.39 17.90 -14.58
C LEU A 311 9.51 17.39 -13.43
N VAL A 312 8.59 18.22 -12.94
CA VAL A 312 7.63 17.85 -11.88
C VAL A 312 6.69 16.76 -12.36
N ALA A 313 6.19 16.86 -13.60
CA ALA A 313 5.36 15.81 -14.18
C ALA A 313 6.13 14.48 -14.32
N LEU A 314 7.35 14.52 -14.86
CA LEU A 314 8.19 13.33 -14.95
C LEU A 314 8.46 12.74 -13.55
N GLY A 315 8.79 13.60 -12.59
CA GLY A 315 9.03 13.20 -11.22
C GLY A 315 7.80 12.57 -10.57
N ALA A 316 6.61 13.16 -10.78
CA ALA A 316 5.36 12.66 -10.24
C ALA A 316 5.05 11.26 -10.79
N ILE A 317 5.23 11.03 -12.09
CA ILE A 317 5.06 9.72 -12.73
C ILE A 317 6.02 8.68 -12.11
N ILE A 318 7.30 9.02 -11.95
CA ILE A 318 8.29 8.12 -11.34
C ILE A 318 7.93 7.85 -9.87
N ALA A 319 7.47 8.87 -9.14
CA ALA A 319 7.04 8.77 -7.76
C ALA A 319 5.86 7.81 -7.59
N VAL A 320 4.78 7.96 -8.38
CA VAL A 320 3.63 7.05 -8.30
C VAL A 320 3.94 5.64 -8.80
N ALA A 321 4.77 5.51 -9.85
CA ALA A 321 5.25 4.20 -10.31
C ALA A 321 6.08 3.49 -9.24
N SER A 322 6.90 4.24 -8.48
CA SER A 322 7.69 3.72 -7.37
C SER A 322 6.82 3.23 -6.21
N SER A 323 5.71 3.92 -5.90
CA SER A 323 4.73 3.42 -4.90
C SER A 323 4.13 2.09 -5.33
N GLY A 324 3.47 2.07 -6.51
CA GLY A 324 2.79 0.87 -7.02
C GLY A 324 3.76 -0.29 -7.25
N GLY A 325 4.95 -0.01 -7.81
CA GLY A 325 6.00 -0.99 -8.03
C GLY A 325 6.50 -1.63 -6.73
N SER A 326 6.68 -0.83 -5.67
CA SER A 326 7.09 -1.37 -4.37
C SER A 326 6.02 -2.33 -3.83
N TRP A 327 4.74 -1.94 -3.89
CA TRP A 327 3.63 -2.79 -3.46
C TRP A 327 3.48 -4.06 -4.30
N LEU A 328 3.68 -3.99 -5.62
CA LEU A 328 3.72 -5.17 -6.49
C LEU A 328 4.87 -6.13 -6.09
N ILE A 329 6.01 -5.60 -5.69
CA ILE A 329 7.15 -6.43 -5.25
C ILE A 329 6.82 -7.22 -3.96
N GLY A 330 6.11 -6.63 -3.00
CA GLY A 330 5.85 -7.25 -1.69
C GLY A 330 4.51 -8.00 -1.60
N ALA A 331 3.41 -7.36 -2.02
CA ALA A 331 2.06 -7.93 -1.91
C ALA A 331 1.84 -9.07 -2.90
N ASP A 332 2.39 -8.99 -4.13
CA ASP A 332 2.27 -10.08 -5.10
C ASP A 332 3.04 -11.32 -4.62
N ARG A 333 4.18 -11.14 -3.94
CA ARG A 333 4.92 -12.25 -3.30
C ARG A 333 4.10 -12.91 -2.20
N THR A 334 3.46 -12.10 -1.36
CA THR A 334 2.55 -12.60 -0.31
C THR A 334 1.45 -13.49 -0.89
N MET A 335 0.82 -13.05 -1.98
CA MET A 335 -0.20 -13.83 -2.68
C MET A 335 0.37 -15.06 -3.40
N ALA A 336 1.57 -14.96 -3.99
CA ALA A 336 2.21 -16.07 -4.66
C ALA A 336 2.58 -17.21 -3.70
N ILE A 337 3.15 -16.88 -2.54
CA ILE A 337 3.45 -17.85 -1.49
C ILE A 337 2.16 -18.48 -0.95
N SER A 338 1.09 -17.70 -0.76
CA SER A 338 -0.24 -18.23 -0.42
C SER A 338 -0.73 -19.26 -1.45
N ALA A 339 -0.58 -18.96 -2.74
CA ALA A 339 -0.95 -19.88 -3.81
C ALA A 339 -0.11 -21.17 -3.79
N LEU A 340 1.21 -21.07 -3.58
CA LEU A 340 2.08 -22.24 -3.48
C LEU A 340 1.73 -23.12 -2.27
N ASP A 341 1.22 -22.56 -1.19
CA ASP A 341 0.77 -23.29 0.01
C ASP A 341 -0.69 -23.80 -0.09
N ARG A 342 -1.17 -24.06 -1.33
CA ARG A 342 -2.51 -24.61 -1.65
C ARG A 342 -3.70 -23.73 -1.26
N ASN A 343 -3.52 -22.41 -1.14
CA ASN A 343 -4.66 -21.49 -1.02
C ASN A 343 -5.17 -20.97 -2.37
N ALA A 344 -4.46 -21.26 -3.44
CA ALA A 344 -4.90 -21.08 -4.82
C ALA A 344 -4.22 -22.17 -5.68
N PRO A 345 -4.59 -22.32 -6.97
CA PRO A 345 -3.84 -23.18 -7.88
C PRO A 345 -2.34 -22.84 -7.88
N ALA A 346 -1.47 -23.84 -7.77
CA ALA A 346 -0.02 -23.65 -7.63
C ALA A 346 0.60 -22.86 -8.79
N PHE A 347 0.00 -22.92 -9.99
CA PHE A 347 0.47 -22.14 -11.14
C PHE A 347 0.46 -20.63 -10.88
N ILE A 348 -0.48 -20.13 -10.05
CA ILE A 348 -0.57 -18.70 -9.69
C ILE A 348 0.68 -18.28 -8.92
N GLY A 349 1.21 -19.16 -8.08
CA GLY A 349 2.38 -18.91 -7.26
C GLY A 349 3.73 -19.07 -7.97
N ARG A 350 3.76 -19.27 -9.30
CA ARG A 350 5.00 -19.57 -10.04
C ARG A 350 5.99 -18.38 -10.04
N PHE A 351 7.24 -18.62 -9.65
CA PHE A 351 8.32 -17.63 -9.78
C PHE A 351 9.12 -17.82 -11.08
N SER A 352 9.58 -16.70 -11.64
CA SER A 352 10.47 -16.65 -12.79
C SER A 352 11.84 -17.22 -12.42
N SER A 353 12.35 -18.17 -13.21
CA SER A 353 13.71 -18.71 -13.04
C SER A 353 14.80 -17.66 -13.34
N ARG A 354 14.49 -16.65 -14.15
CA ARG A 354 15.44 -15.60 -14.53
C ARG A 354 15.52 -14.49 -13.48
N TYR A 355 14.38 -14.12 -12.90
CA TYR A 355 14.26 -12.93 -12.05
C TYR A 355 13.97 -13.22 -10.57
N GLY A 356 13.52 -14.42 -10.21
CA GLY A 356 13.15 -14.72 -8.82
C GLY A 356 11.89 -13.99 -8.34
N THR A 357 10.97 -13.68 -9.26
CA THR A 357 9.75 -12.88 -8.99
C THR A 357 8.48 -13.65 -9.36
N PRO A 358 7.34 -13.41 -8.69
CA PRO A 358 6.09 -14.13 -8.92
C PRO A 358 5.36 -13.66 -10.19
N ILE A 359 5.93 -14.00 -11.35
CA ILE A 359 5.53 -13.47 -12.66
C ILE A 359 4.03 -13.59 -12.95
N VAL A 360 3.39 -14.68 -12.51
CA VAL A 360 1.96 -14.89 -12.74
C VAL A 360 1.12 -13.93 -11.91
N VAL A 361 1.40 -13.78 -10.61
CA VAL A 361 0.71 -12.81 -9.76
C VAL A 361 0.97 -11.37 -10.22
N ASN A 362 2.21 -11.02 -10.56
CA ASN A 362 2.51 -9.68 -11.09
C ASN A 362 1.73 -9.39 -12.37
N THR A 363 1.64 -10.37 -13.28
CA THR A 363 0.86 -10.22 -14.52
C THR A 363 -0.63 -10.12 -14.22
N MET A 364 -1.15 -10.88 -13.26
CA MET A 364 -2.54 -10.76 -12.79
C MET A 364 -2.80 -9.35 -12.23
N SER A 365 -1.89 -8.80 -11.43
CA SER A 365 -1.99 -7.43 -10.92
C SER A 365 -2.06 -6.40 -12.06
N GLY A 366 -1.20 -6.54 -13.07
CA GLY A 366 -1.24 -5.68 -14.27
C GLY A 366 -2.55 -5.79 -15.07
N ILE A 367 -3.11 -7.00 -15.19
CA ILE A 367 -4.40 -7.22 -15.85
C ILE A 367 -5.54 -6.59 -15.04
N VAL A 368 -5.61 -6.82 -13.72
CA VAL A 368 -6.64 -6.24 -12.85
C VAL A 368 -6.56 -4.71 -12.87
N ALA A 369 -5.34 -4.15 -12.82
CA ALA A 369 -5.12 -2.71 -12.94
C ALA A 369 -5.59 -2.17 -14.30
N THR A 370 -5.32 -2.90 -15.39
CA THR A 370 -5.78 -2.53 -16.75
C THR A 370 -7.29 -2.53 -16.86
N ILE A 371 -7.97 -3.55 -16.31
CA ILE A 371 -9.43 -3.64 -16.31
C ILE A 371 -10.04 -2.50 -15.50
N ALA A 372 -9.52 -2.24 -14.30
CA ALA A 372 -9.98 -1.15 -13.46
C ALA A 372 -9.80 0.21 -14.14
N MET A 373 -8.62 0.46 -14.72
CA MET A 373 -8.33 1.68 -15.47
C MET A 373 -9.23 1.84 -16.69
N GLY A 374 -9.41 0.79 -17.50
CA GLY A 374 -10.25 0.83 -18.68
C GLY A 374 -11.71 1.12 -18.33
N ALA A 375 -12.23 0.53 -17.25
CA ALA A 375 -13.54 0.83 -16.72
C ALA A 375 -13.65 2.28 -16.25
N ALA A 376 -12.61 2.81 -15.59
CA ALA A 376 -12.55 4.19 -15.13
C ALA A 376 -12.69 5.19 -16.28
N ILE A 377 -11.80 5.07 -17.26
CA ILE A 377 -11.76 5.97 -18.40
C ILE A 377 -13.03 5.82 -19.24
N ALA A 378 -13.51 4.60 -19.46
CA ALA A 378 -14.74 4.39 -20.23
C ALA A 378 -15.95 5.05 -19.55
N ILE A 379 -16.06 4.95 -18.23
CA ILE A 379 -17.15 5.58 -17.49
C ILE A 379 -17.02 7.10 -17.52
N THR A 380 -15.84 7.65 -17.30
CA THR A 380 -15.62 9.10 -17.34
C THR A 380 -15.84 9.69 -18.73
N ALA A 381 -15.46 8.99 -19.80
CA ALA A 381 -15.51 9.50 -21.17
C ALA A 381 -16.86 9.28 -21.86
N PHE A 382 -17.57 8.18 -21.54
CA PHE A 382 -18.76 7.76 -22.28
C PHE A 382 -20.04 7.73 -21.44
N SER A 383 -19.96 7.83 -20.11
CA SER A 383 -21.16 7.88 -19.29
C SER A 383 -21.68 9.31 -19.19
N THR A 384 -22.94 9.49 -19.57
CA THR A 384 -23.67 10.76 -19.36
C THR A 384 -24.40 10.80 -18.01
N ASP A 385 -24.45 9.68 -17.30
CA ASP A 385 -25.07 9.59 -15.97
C ASP A 385 -24.03 9.91 -14.88
N PRO A 386 -24.15 11.04 -14.17
CA PRO A 386 -23.24 11.42 -13.10
C PRO A 386 -23.18 10.39 -11.97
N ASN A 387 -24.26 9.62 -11.79
CA ASN A 387 -24.32 8.57 -10.78
C ASN A 387 -23.36 7.43 -11.14
N ILE A 388 -23.23 7.05 -12.41
CA ILE A 388 -22.33 5.95 -12.82
C ILE A 388 -20.86 6.33 -12.56
N GLY A 389 -20.45 7.55 -12.88
CA GLY A 389 -19.11 8.06 -12.57
C GLY A 389 -18.80 8.08 -11.07
N THR A 390 -19.80 8.49 -10.28
CA THR A 390 -19.70 8.50 -8.81
C THR A 390 -19.58 7.08 -8.25
N LEU A 391 -20.44 6.15 -8.69
CA LEU A 391 -20.41 4.74 -8.28
C LEU A 391 -19.09 4.08 -8.61
N PHE A 392 -18.53 4.37 -9.78
CA PHE A 392 -17.23 3.84 -10.15
C PHE A 392 -16.09 4.39 -9.29
N SER A 393 -16.11 5.68 -8.99
CA SER A 393 -15.14 6.31 -8.08
C SER A 393 -15.18 5.67 -6.69
N LEU A 394 -16.36 5.31 -6.20
CA LEU A 394 -16.54 4.57 -4.94
C LEU A 394 -15.92 3.16 -5.00
N VAL A 395 -16.04 2.47 -6.14
CA VAL A 395 -15.41 1.16 -6.37
C VAL A 395 -13.88 1.28 -6.46
N MET A 396 -13.33 2.38 -6.96
CA MET A 396 -11.88 2.60 -6.93
C MET A 396 -11.38 2.93 -5.52
N GLY A 397 -12.17 3.70 -4.76
CA GLY A 397 -11.92 3.96 -3.33
C GLY A 397 -11.98 2.71 -2.45
N PHE A 398 -12.65 1.64 -2.92
CA PHE A 398 -12.71 0.34 -2.24
C PHE A 398 -11.34 -0.32 -2.03
N SER A 399 -10.30 0.08 -2.78
CA SER A 399 -8.91 -0.31 -2.51
C SER A 399 -8.44 0.03 -1.09
N ILE A 400 -8.91 1.17 -0.55
CA ILE A 400 -8.64 1.55 0.85
C ILE A 400 -9.34 0.57 1.79
N SER A 401 -10.60 0.23 1.51
CA SER A 401 -11.40 -0.70 2.31
C SER A 401 -10.77 -2.10 2.38
N THR A 402 -10.33 -2.66 1.25
CA THR A 402 -9.68 -3.98 1.23
C THR A 402 -8.33 -3.96 1.94
N SER A 403 -7.56 -2.87 1.79
CA SER A 403 -6.33 -2.67 2.54
C SER A 403 -6.59 -2.66 4.05
N THR A 404 -7.49 -1.82 4.56
CA THR A 404 -7.80 -1.75 6.00
C THR A 404 -8.37 -3.06 6.55
N LEU A 405 -9.21 -3.75 5.77
CA LEU A 405 -9.76 -5.06 6.15
C LEU A 405 -8.67 -6.11 6.29
N SER A 406 -7.64 -6.09 5.45
CA SER A 406 -6.51 -7.03 5.56
C SER A 406 -5.82 -6.91 6.93
N TYR A 407 -5.65 -5.68 7.45
CA TYR A 407 -5.01 -5.42 8.74
C TYR A 407 -5.78 -5.95 9.95
N LEU A 408 -7.09 -6.22 9.81
CA LEU A 408 -7.87 -6.92 10.83
C LEU A 408 -7.39 -8.36 11.04
N PHE A 409 -6.70 -8.94 10.06
CA PHE A 409 -6.08 -10.25 10.17
C PHE A 409 -4.62 -10.15 10.64
N ILE A 410 -3.90 -9.14 10.15
CA ILE A 410 -2.46 -8.95 10.39
C ILE A 410 -2.18 -8.57 11.85
N PHE A 411 -2.90 -7.58 12.40
CA PHE A 411 -2.59 -7.10 13.75
C PHE A 411 -2.82 -8.17 14.83
N PRO A 412 -3.96 -8.90 14.86
CA PRO A 412 -4.16 -9.96 15.84
C PRO A 412 -3.13 -11.09 15.71
N ALA A 413 -2.58 -11.34 14.50
CA ALA A 413 -1.57 -12.37 14.30
C ALA A 413 -0.34 -12.16 15.18
N TYR A 414 0.09 -10.92 15.39
CA TYR A 414 1.20 -10.62 16.31
C TYR A 414 0.92 -11.12 17.74
N LEU A 415 -0.22 -10.73 18.30
CA LEU A 415 -0.57 -11.08 19.66
C LEU A 415 -0.74 -12.59 19.80
N ILE A 416 -1.41 -13.25 18.85
CA ILE A 416 -1.59 -14.70 18.82
C ILE A 416 -0.22 -15.40 18.81
N LEU A 417 0.71 -14.98 17.94
CA LEU A 417 2.05 -15.57 17.84
C LEU A 417 2.88 -15.34 19.11
N LYS A 418 2.71 -14.21 19.79
CA LYS A 418 3.41 -13.92 21.05
C LYS A 418 3.01 -14.89 22.17
N TYR A 419 1.74 -15.29 22.22
CA TYR A 419 1.25 -16.28 23.18
C TYR A 419 1.47 -17.73 22.74
N LYS A 420 1.37 -18.01 21.44
CA LYS A 420 1.55 -19.35 20.88
C LYS A 420 3.02 -19.78 20.90
N TYR A 421 3.94 -18.84 20.70
CA TYR A 421 5.39 -19.09 20.67
C TYR A 421 6.15 -18.19 21.67
N PRO A 422 5.96 -18.38 22.98
CA PRO A 422 6.56 -17.52 23.99
C PRO A 422 8.09 -17.71 24.07
N ASN A 423 8.58 -18.93 23.83
CA ASN A 423 9.99 -19.31 24.00
C ASN A 423 10.86 -19.01 22.77
N VAL A 424 10.29 -18.45 21.70
CA VAL A 424 11.04 -18.03 20.52
C VAL A 424 11.91 -16.84 20.87
N LYS A 425 13.20 -16.91 20.51
CA LYS A 425 14.14 -15.82 20.68
C LYS A 425 13.79 -14.70 19.70
N ARG A 426 13.51 -13.52 20.22
CA ARG A 426 13.20 -12.32 19.44
C ARG A 426 14.39 -11.38 19.50
N VAL A 427 14.98 -11.07 18.35
CA VAL A 427 16.14 -10.16 18.28
C VAL A 427 15.73 -8.73 18.65
N TYR A 428 14.50 -8.36 18.31
CA TYR A 428 13.85 -7.14 18.74
C TYR A 428 12.54 -7.51 19.43
N GLU A 429 12.29 -6.93 20.61
CA GLU A 429 11.03 -7.08 21.34
C GLU A 429 10.38 -5.72 21.56
N VAL A 430 9.06 -5.68 21.42
CA VAL A 430 8.23 -4.53 21.76
C VAL A 430 8.47 -4.16 23.24
N PRO A 431 8.71 -2.87 23.53
CA PRO A 431 8.94 -2.41 24.90
C PRO A 431 7.72 -2.67 25.79
N PHE A 432 7.92 -2.72 27.10
CA PHE A 432 6.86 -2.96 28.11
C PHE A 432 6.23 -4.37 28.10
N GLY A 433 6.91 -5.36 27.49
CA GLY A 433 6.56 -6.77 27.58
C GLY A 433 5.15 -7.07 27.07
N LYS A 434 4.36 -7.82 27.86
CA LYS A 434 2.98 -8.21 27.47
C LYS A 434 2.04 -7.01 27.38
N LEU A 435 2.15 -6.02 28.27
CA LEU A 435 1.29 -4.83 28.22
C LEU A 435 1.57 -4.04 26.94
N GLY A 436 2.84 -3.83 26.61
CA GLY A 436 3.25 -3.22 25.35
C GLY A 436 2.70 -3.99 24.15
N ALA A 437 2.79 -5.32 24.15
CA ALA A 437 2.23 -6.14 23.09
C ALA A 437 0.71 -5.95 22.88
N TRP A 438 -0.06 -5.84 23.97
CA TRP A 438 -1.49 -5.54 23.89
C TRP A 438 -1.75 -4.15 23.32
N ILE A 439 -1.04 -3.13 23.81
CA ILE A 439 -1.20 -1.74 23.34
C ILE A 439 -0.90 -1.64 21.84
N VAL A 440 0.24 -2.19 21.39
CA VAL A 440 0.65 -2.12 19.99
C VAL A 440 -0.20 -2.97 19.04
N THR A 441 -1.00 -3.89 19.58
CA THR A 441 -1.98 -4.65 18.80
C THR A 441 -3.33 -3.93 18.76
N LEU A 442 -3.87 -3.61 19.94
CA LEU A 442 -5.24 -3.12 20.07
C LEU A 442 -5.42 -1.72 19.50
N LEU A 443 -4.42 -0.83 19.62
CA LEU A 443 -4.53 0.51 19.06
C LEU A 443 -4.62 0.48 17.52
N PRO A 444 -3.65 -0.07 16.77
CA PRO A 444 -3.79 -0.20 15.32
C PRO A 444 -5.01 -1.02 14.89
N PHE A 445 -5.35 -2.08 15.63
CA PHE A 445 -6.55 -2.87 15.35
C PHE A 445 -7.84 -2.04 15.49
N ALA A 446 -7.99 -1.24 16.53
CA ALA A 446 -9.15 -0.38 16.71
C ALA A 446 -9.27 0.64 15.57
N TYR A 447 -8.16 1.24 15.15
CA TYR A 447 -8.12 2.14 14.00
C TYR A 447 -8.56 1.43 12.71
N ALA A 448 -8.00 0.26 12.40
CA ALA A 448 -8.37 -0.52 11.23
C ALA A 448 -9.83 -0.99 11.28
N ALA A 449 -10.34 -1.37 12.45
CA ALA A 449 -11.72 -1.82 12.64
C ALA A 449 -12.71 -0.68 12.43
N LEU A 450 -12.44 0.48 13.04
CA LEU A 450 -13.27 1.67 12.87
C LEU A 450 -13.24 2.14 11.41
N ALA A 451 -12.06 2.23 10.79
CA ALA A 451 -11.96 2.63 9.39
C ALA A 451 -12.70 1.66 8.48
N SER A 452 -12.52 0.35 8.66
CA SER A 452 -13.25 -0.65 7.88
C SER A 452 -14.75 -0.55 8.08
N TYR A 453 -15.22 -0.29 9.31
CA TYR A 453 -16.63 -0.08 9.59
C TYR A 453 -17.21 1.11 8.83
N TYR A 454 -16.58 2.29 8.94
CA TYR A 454 -17.10 3.51 8.31
C TYR A 454 -16.90 3.57 6.79
N LEU A 455 -15.93 2.84 6.25
CA LEU A 455 -15.76 2.68 4.80
C LEU A 455 -16.87 1.82 4.20
N LEU A 456 -17.28 0.75 4.90
CA LEU A 456 -18.36 -0.15 4.46
C LEU A 456 -19.75 0.43 4.74
N ILE A 457 -19.91 1.08 5.90
CA ILE A 457 -21.17 1.65 6.38
C ILE A 457 -21.00 3.17 6.49
N PRO A 458 -21.44 3.94 5.48
CA PRO A 458 -21.20 5.37 5.41
C PRO A 458 -22.04 6.14 6.44
N THR A 459 -21.54 7.30 6.85
CA THR A 459 -22.32 8.25 7.65
C THR A 459 -23.20 9.13 6.75
N ASP A 460 -24.20 9.78 7.33
CA ASP A 460 -25.04 10.74 6.58
C ASP A 460 -24.21 11.89 6.01
N ALA A 461 -23.14 12.30 6.70
CA ALA A 461 -22.18 13.29 6.23
C ALA A 461 -21.32 12.80 5.06
N THR A 462 -21.09 11.48 4.94
CA THR A 462 -20.42 10.87 3.79
C THR A 462 -21.36 10.83 2.60
N ILE A 463 -22.61 10.40 2.79
CA ILE A 463 -23.62 10.31 1.73
C ILE A 463 -23.98 11.68 1.17
N SER A 464 -24.04 12.72 2.00
CA SER A 464 -24.36 14.07 1.54
C SER A 464 -23.34 14.65 0.55
N LYS A 465 -22.11 14.10 0.50
CA LYS A 465 -21.08 14.46 -0.50
C LYS A 465 -21.38 13.88 -1.89
N TYR A 466 -22.20 12.83 -1.97
CA TYR A 466 -22.52 12.13 -3.22
C TYR A 466 -23.96 12.44 -3.64
N THR A 467 -24.11 13.47 -4.49
CA THR A 467 -25.42 13.84 -5.02
C THR A 467 -26.02 12.68 -5.83
N GLY A 468 -27.26 12.28 -5.52
CA GLY A 468 -27.98 11.23 -6.25
C GLY A 468 -27.69 9.79 -5.79
N ILE A 469 -26.76 9.58 -4.87
CA ILE A 469 -26.44 8.25 -4.35
C ILE A 469 -27.15 8.00 -3.02
N THR A 470 -27.98 6.96 -2.97
CA THR A 470 -28.60 6.55 -1.70
C THR A 470 -27.61 5.75 -0.85
N ARG A 471 -27.85 5.72 0.47
CA ARG A 471 -27.05 4.92 1.41
C ARG A 471 -26.97 3.44 0.99
N LEU A 472 -28.10 2.84 0.60
CA LEU A 472 -28.14 1.45 0.13
C LEU A 472 -27.27 1.26 -1.12
N THR A 473 -27.34 2.20 -2.06
CA THR A 473 -26.51 2.13 -3.28
C THR A 473 -25.02 2.20 -2.94
N TYR A 474 -24.61 3.11 -2.04
CA TYR A 474 -23.24 3.15 -1.55
C TYR A 474 -22.84 1.83 -0.90
N GLU A 475 -23.62 1.32 0.06
CA GLU A 475 -23.31 0.07 0.77
C GLU A 475 -23.18 -1.10 -0.22
N LEU A 476 -24.03 -1.19 -1.23
CA LEU A 476 -23.93 -2.19 -2.29
C LEU A 476 -22.62 -2.07 -3.09
N THR A 477 -22.11 -0.85 -3.34
CA THR A 477 -20.81 -0.68 -4.02
C THR A 477 -19.63 -1.19 -3.20
N GLN A 478 -19.76 -1.29 -1.88
CA GLN A 478 -18.70 -1.76 -0.98
C GLN A 478 -18.85 -3.26 -0.67
N PHE A 479 -20.06 -3.71 -0.32
CA PHE A 479 -20.32 -5.11 0.02
C PHE A 479 -20.29 -6.04 -1.20
N SER A 480 -20.72 -5.60 -2.39
CA SER A 480 -20.75 -6.49 -3.57
C SER A 480 -19.34 -6.92 -4.01
N PRO A 481 -18.35 -6.02 -4.16
CA PRO A 481 -16.98 -6.42 -4.45
C PRO A 481 -16.35 -7.23 -3.31
N LEU A 482 -16.68 -6.93 -2.05
CA LEU A 482 -16.18 -7.70 -0.90
C LEU A 482 -16.69 -9.15 -0.93
N ILE A 483 -17.99 -9.35 -1.16
CA ILE A 483 -18.58 -10.70 -1.31
C ILE A 483 -17.91 -11.42 -2.48
N PHE A 484 -17.71 -10.74 -3.61
CA PHE A 484 -17.02 -11.32 -4.76
C PHE A 484 -15.59 -11.76 -4.40
N ILE A 485 -14.82 -10.95 -3.68
CA ILE A 485 -13.45 -11.29 -3.25
C ILE A 485 -13.44 -12.48 -2.28
N VAL A 486 -14.38 -12.53 -1.33
CA VAL A 486 -14.49 -13.66 -0.39
C VAL A 486 -14.84 -14.94 -1.15
N LEU A 487 -15.81 -14.89 -2.07
CA LEU A 487 -16.17 -16.03 -2.92
C LEU A 487 -15.00 -16.46 -3.79
N LEU A 488 -14.29 -15.52 -4.41
CA LEU A 488 -13.07 -15.80 -5.18
C LEU A 488 -12.01 -16.49 -4.33
N THR A 489 -11.81 -16.02 -3.10
CA THR A 489 -10.87 -16.62 -2.14
C THR A 489 -11.29 -18.05 -1.79
N ILE A 490 -12.58 -18.30 -1.53
CA ILE A 490 -13.10 -19.64 -1.25
C ILE A 490 -12.90 -20.56 -2.46
N VAL A 491 -13.19 -20.09 -3.67
CA VAL A 491 -12.99 -20.85 -4.91
C VAL A 491 -11.51 -21.19 -5.09
N PHE A 492 -10.62 -20.21 -4.95
CA PHE A 492 -9.17 -20.43 -5.02
C PHE A 492 -8.70 -21.42 -3.97
N PHE A 493 -9.18 -21.29 -2.73
CA PHE A 493 -8.84 -22.18 -1.64
C PHE A 493 -9.27 -23.63 -1.94
N ILE A 494 -10.51 -23.84 -2.41
CA ILE A 494 -11.00 -25.17 -2.79
C ILE A 494 -10.17 -25.76 -3.94
N LEU A 495 -9.84 -24.96 -4.96
CA LEU A 495 -9.04 -25.41 -6.09
C LEU A 495 -7.61 -25.79 -5.68
N GLY A 496 -6.97 -24.98 -4.82
CA GLY A 496 -5.64 -25.26 -4.28
C GLY A 496 -5.60 -26.53 -3.42
N GLN A 497 -6.58 -26.72 -2.54
CA GLN A 497 -6.67 -27.92 -1.70
C GLN A 497 -6.91 -29.21 -2.52
N ARG A 498 -7.54 -29.11 -3.69
CA ARG A 498 -7.75 -30.24 -4.61
C ARG A 498 -6.48 -30.65 -5.37
N GLU A 499 -5.43 -29.84 -5.34
CA GLU A 499 -4.20 -30.07 -6.08
C GLU A 499 -3.29 -31.11 -5.39
N LYS A 500 -3.68 -32.39 -5.50
CA LYS A 500 -2.98 -33.53 -4.88
C LYS A 500 -1.51 -33.67 -5.28
N LYS A 501 -1.10 -33.10 -6.42
CA LYS A 501 0.29 -33.15 -6.92
C LYS A 501 1.27 -32.35 -6.05
N ASN A 502 0.83 -31.28 -5.40
CA ASN A 502 1.68 -30.42 -4.58
C ASN A 502 1.73 -30.89 -3.11
N LYS A 503 2.56 -31.88 -2.77
CA LYS A 503 2.52 -32.53 -1.45
C LYS A 503 2.87 -31.58 -0.30
N PHE A 504 2.29 -31.86 0.87
CA PHE A 504 2.65 -31.20 2.11
C PHE A 504 3.98 -31.74 2.63
N VAL A 505 4.82 -30.86 3.15
CA VAL A 505 6.12 -31.17 3.72
C VAL A 505 6.23 -30.49 5.08
N GLU A 506 6.66 -31.23 6.08
CA GLU A 506 7.03 -30.66 7.38
C GLU A 506 8.46 -30.13 7.33
N ILE A 507 8.63 -28.87 7.72
CA ILE A 507 9.92 -28.23 7.88
C ILE A 507 10.11 -27.78 9.32
N GLU A 508 11.34 -27.90 9.80
CA GLU A 508 11.75 -27.33 11.09
C GLU A 508 12.31 -25.94 10.86
N LEU A 509 11.55 -24.92 11.27
CA LEU A 509 12.02 -23.54 11.24
C LEU A 509 13.03 -23.32 12.35
N ASN A 510 14.31 -23.20 11.98
CA ASN A 510 15.35 -22.78 12.90
C ASN A 510 15.46 -21.26 12.91
N LEU A 511 14.75 -20.62 13.82
CA LEU A 511 14.71 -19.16 13.96
C LEU A 511 16.05 -18.56 14.48
N ASP A 512 17.00 -19.40 14.89
CA ASP A 512 18.34 -18.98 15.31
C ASP A 512 19.38 -18.99 14.15
N SER A 513 19.05 -19.55 12.98
CA SER A 513 19.97 -19.65 11.83
C SER A 513 19.45 -18.93 10.58
N VAL A 514 20.33 -18.16 9.92
CA VAL A 514 20.07 -17.43 8.66
C VAL A 514 20.08 -18.36 7.42
N GLN A 515 20.21 -19.68 7.64
CA GLN A 515 20.26 -20.70 6.59
C GLN A 515 18.87 -21.23 6.25
N LEU A 516 18.68 -21.60 4.98
CA LEU A 516 17.45 -22.23 4.49
C LEU A 516 17.16 -23.49 5.33
N ASN A 517 15.97 -23.54 5.92
CA ASN A 517 15.53 -24.72 6.66
C ASN A 517 15.41 -25.89 5.67
N GLU A 518 16.27 -26.90 5.82
CA GLU A 518 16.25 -28.08 4.96
C GLU A 518 15.02 -28.96 5.29
N PRO A 519 14.36 -29.54 4.28
CA PRO A 519 13.27 -30.47 4.53
C PRO A 519 13.78 -31.72 5.26
N ILE A 520 12.95 -32.27 6.15
CA ILE A 520 13.19 -33.59 6.71
C ILE A 520 13.06 -34.57 5.54
N LEU A 521 14.18 -35.06 5.01
CA LEU A 521 14.16 -36.16 4.03
C LEU A 521 13.47 -37.35 4.71
N GLU A 522 12.42 -37.89 4.06
CA GLU A 522 11.75 -39.12 4.45
C GLU A 522 12.78 -40.26 4.56
N GLY A 523 13.30 -40.44 5.76
CA GLY A 523 14.27 -41.45 6.12
C GLY A 523 14.10 -41.85 7.57
N ASN A 524 12.85 -41.99 8.04
CA ASN A 524 12.47 -42.82 9.20
C ASN A 524 10.96 -42.87 9.49
N ALA A 525 10.09 -42.78 8.47
CA ALA A 525 8.66 -43.06 8.64
C ALA A 525 8.34 -44.58 8.84
N ALA A 526 9.35 -45.42 9.07
CA ALA A 526 9.20 -46.87 9.29
C ALA A 526 9.41 -47.30 10.75
N ALA A 527 9.61 -46.37 11.68
CA ALA A 527 9.67 -46.69 13.10
C ALA A 527 8.87 -45.65 13.88
N LEU A 528 7.55 -45.87 13.95
CA LEU A 528 6.61 -45.47 15.01
C LEU A 528 5.20 -45.83 14.51
N GLY A 529 4.98 -47.15 14.37
CA GLY A 529 3.65 -47.71 14.51
C GLY A 529 3.41 -47.91 16.01
N ASP A 530 2.49 -47.11 16.54
CA ASP A 530 1.48 -47.41 17.58
C ASP A 530 0.97 -46.12 18.24
#